data_AF-A0A2A5M8D0-F1
#
_entry.id   AF-A0A2A5M8D0-F1
#
_cell.length_a   1.000
_cell.length_b   1.000
_cell.length_c   1.000
_cell.angle_alpha   90.00
_cell.angle_beta   90.00
_cell.angle_gamma   90.00
#
_symmetry.space_group_name_H-M   'P 1'
#
loop_
_entity.id
_entity.type
_entity.pdbx_description
1 polymer ?
#
loop_
_entity_poly.entity_id
_entity_poly.type
_entity_poly.pdbx_seq_one_letter_code
_entity_poly.pdbx_strand_id
1 'polypeptide(L)'
;MISTNLLKNYSKIYKNIAIYCPVIYIHRVPVLQGWLEEFNINQTVKSAYGFTFREAMEEFSKDPHNFFNVILEEYEELKRKYDFVLVNSFCEFGILDGFDLSIKLAKNLNT
;
A
#
# COMPACT_ATOMS: atom_id res chain seq x y z
N MET A 1 16.49 -0.60 5.28
CA MET A 1 15.23 0.14 5.53
C MET A 1 14.44 -0.58 6.62
N ILE A 2 13.57 0.10 7.36
CA ILE A 2 12.73 -0.54 8.39
C ILE A 2 11.78 -1.56 7.75
N SER A 3 11.13 -1.21 6.63
CA SER A 3 10.15 -2.07 5.93
C SER A 3 10.74 -3.42 5.49
N THR A 4 11.98 -3.45 4.97
CA THR A 4 12.65 -4.70 4.58
C THR A 4 12.96 -5.60 5.78
N ASN A 5 13.31 -5.02 6.94
CA ASN A 5 13.53 -5.78 8.17
C ASN A 5 12.22 -6.34 8.72
N LEU A 6 11.13 -5.58 8.63
CA LEU A 6 9.79 -6.05 9.00
C LEU A 6 9.36 -7.21 8.09
N LEU A 7 9.50 -7.06 6.77
CA LEU A 7 9.21 -8.14 5.81
C LEU A 7 10.01 -9.40 6.12
N LYS A 8 11.31 -9.30 6.38
CA LYS A 8 12.16 -10.44 6.75
C LYS A 8 11.72 -11.16 8.02
N ASN A 9 11.12 -10.44 8.97
CA ASN A 9 10.62 -11.04 10.20
C ASN A 9 9.23 -11.64 10.00
N TYR A 10 8.34 -10.94 9.33
CA TYR A 10 6.97 -11.40 9.10
C TYR A 10 6.89 -12.53 8.08
N SER A 11 7.79 -12.60 7.10
CA SER A 11 7.89 -13.73 6.15
C SER A 11 8.25 -15.06 6.80
N LYS A 12 8.77 -15.03 8.04
CA LYS A 12 8.99 -16.24 8.85
C LYS A 12 7.72 -16.71 9.57
N ILE A 13 6.76 -15.82 9.77
CA ILE A 13 5.54 -16.06 10.56
C ILE A 13 4.35 -16.34 9.62
N TYR A 14 4.15 -15.47 8.64
CA TYR A 14 3.05 -15.53 7.69
C TYR A 14 3.53 -16.11 6.37
N LYS A 15 2.76 -17.06 5.81
CA LYS A 15 3.08 -17.71 4.53
C LYS A 15 2.52 -16.95 3.33
N ASN A 16 1.43 -16.20 3.53
CA ASN A 16 0.74 -15.46 2.49
C ASN A 16 0.71 -13.97 2.83
N ILE A 17 1.74 -13.24 2.40
CA ILE A 17 1.94 -11.81 2.68
C ILE A 17 1.66 -11.00 1.42
N ALA A 18 1.11 -9.81 1.58
CA ALA A 18 1.09 -8.77 0.54
C ALA A 18 1.81 -7.49 1.02
N ILE A 19 2.26 -6.69 0.05
CA ILE A 19 2.71 -5.32 0.27
C ILE A 19 1.69 -4.39 -0.37
N TYR A 20 1.38 -3.27 0.30
CA TYR A 20 0.52 -2.25 -0.28
C TYR A 20 1.11 -0.86 -0.09
N CYS A 21 1.34 -0.16 -1.20
CA CYS A 21 1.76 1.24 -1.25
C CYS A 21 0.61 2.06 -1.85
N PRO A 22 -0.30 2.65 -1.04
CA PRO A 22 -1.45 3.38 -1.56
C PRO A 22 -1.09 4.43 -2.63
N VAL A 23 0.00 5.16 -2.38
CA VAL A 23 0.60 6.12 -3.32
C VAL A 23 2.09 5.85 -3.44
N ILE A 24 2.61 5.81 -4.67
CA ILE A 24 4.02 5.52 -4.96
C ILE A 24 4.61 6.47 -6.00
N TYR A 25 5.90 6.83 -5.87
CA TYR A 25 6.60 7.46 -6.99
C TYR A 25 6.90 6.46 -8.09
N ILE A 26 6.73 6.85 -9.35
CA ILE A 26 6.93 5.95 -10.50
C ILE A 26 8.32 5.27 -10.52
N HIS A 27 9.37 6.00 -10.13
CA HIS A 27 10.74 5.47 -10.06
C HIS A 27 10.95 4.46 -8.91
N ARG A 28 10.01 4.34 -7.98
CA ARG A 28 10.03 3.37 -6.88
C ARG A 28 9.30 2.06 -7.21
N VAL A 29 8.55 2.01 -8.31
CA VAL A 29 7.86 0.78 -8.76
C VAL A 29 8.85 -0.37 -9.00
N PRO A 30 10.02 -0.19 -9.63
CA PRO A 30 11.01 -1.26 -9.76
C PRO A 30 11.57 -1.76 -8.42
N VAL A 31 11.67 -0.87 -7.41
CA VAL A 31 12.11 -1.25 -6.06
C VAL A 31 11.05 -2.13 -5.39
N LEU A 32 9.78 -1.76 -5.54
CA LEU A 32 8.65 -2.57 -5.07
C LEU A 32 8.64 -3.95 -5.73
N GLN A 33 8.87 -4.01 -7.04
CA GLN A 33 9.01 -5.28 -7.76
C GLN A 33 10.16 -6.13 -7.18
N GLY A 34 11.33 -5.52 -6.95
CA GLY A 34 12.45 -6.20 -6.33
C GLY A 34 12.12 -6.79 -4.95
N TRP A 35 11.29 -6.12 -4.15
CA TRP A 35 10.82 -6.69 -2.88
C TRP A 35 9.88 -7.88 -3.06
N LEU A 36 8.96 -7.82 -4.03
CA LEU A 36 8.08 -8.96 -4.31
C LEU A 36 8.89 -10.20 -4.70
N GLU A 37 9.92 -10.02 -5.53
CA GLU A 37 10.84 -11.07 -5.96
C GLU A 37 11.72 -11.57 -4.82
N GLU A 38 12.38 -10.68 -4.07
CA GLU A 38 13.28 -11.02 -2.95
C GLU A 38 12.59 -11.84 -1.85
N PHE A 39 11.34 -11.48 -1.53
CA PHE A 39 10.55 -12.14 -0.48
C PHE A 39 9.61 -13.24 -1.01
N ASN A 40 9.68 -13.56 -2.31
CA ASN A 40 8.84 -14.56 -2.97
C ASN A 40 7.33 -14.36 -2.69
N ILE A 41 6.89 -13.10 -2.77
CA ILE A 41 5.51 -12.70 -2.51
C ILE A 41 4.67 -12.93 -3.78
N ASN A 42 3.63 -13.75 -3.68
CA ASN A 42 2.73 -14.06 -4.79
C ASN A 42 1.70 -12.93 -5.00
N GLN A 43 2.16 -11.79 -5.51
CA GLN A 43 1.37 -10.59 -5.79
C GLN A 43 1.88 -9.97 -7.09
N THR A 44 0.98 -9.41 -7.91
CA THR A 44 1.42 -8.64 -9.09
C THR A 44 1.88 -7.25 -8.67
N VAL A 45 2.86 -6.66 -9.36
CA VAL A 45 3.36 -5.33 -8.99
C VAL A 45 2.25 -4.27 -9.00
N LYS A 46 1.28 -4.37 -9.93
CA LYS A 46 0.16 -3.41 -10.00
C LYS A 46 -0.78 -3.54 -8.80
N SER A 47 -1.03 -4.75 -8.31
CA SER A 47 -1.83 -4.94 -7.09
C SER A 47 -1.10 -4.53 -5.79
N ALA A 48 0.19 -4.17 -5.86
CA ALA A 48 0.97 -3.73 -4.72
C ALA A 48 0.98 -2.21 -4.53
N TYR A 49 0.35 -1.44 -5.43
CA TYR A 49 0.14 0.00 -5.27
C TYR A 49 -1.18 0.47 -5.89
N GLY A 50 -1.82 1.47 -5.29
CA GLY A 50 -3.04 2.06 -5.85
C GLY A 50 -2.71 3.03 -6.97
N PHE A 51 -2.13 4.17 -6.60
CA PHE A 51 -1.83 5.27 -7.51
C PHE A 51 -0.34 5.58 -7.57
N THR A 52 0.15 5.96 -8.75
CA THR A 52 1.38 6.76 -8.82
C THR A 52 1.11 8.15 -8.25
N PHE A 53 2.15 8.85 -7.80
CA PHE A 53 2.00 10.19 -7.23
C PHE A 53 1.25 11.16 -8.16
N ARG A 54 1.50 11.09 -9.47
CA ARG A 54 0.80 11.92 -10.46
C ARG A 54 -0.69 11.57 -10.54
N GLU A 55 -1.01 10.29 -10.67
CA GLU A 55 -2.41 9.83 -10.70
C GLU A 55 -3.12 10.19 -9.40
N ALA A 56 -2.45 10.07 -8.26
CA ALA A 56 -3.02 10.41 -6.97
C ALA A 56 -3.39 11.90 -6.88
N MET A 57 -2.53 12.80 -7.37
CA MET A 57 -2.84 14.23 -7.44
C MET A 57 -4.03 14.51 -8.36
N GLU A 58 -4.08 13.86 -9.53
CA GLU A 58 -5.17 14.01 -10.49
C GLU A 58 -6.50 13.53 -9.89
N GLU A 59 -6.55 12.32 -9.33
CA GLU A 59 -7.77 11.73 -8.76
C GLU A 59 -8.23 12.45 -7.48
N PHE A 60 -7.31 12.81 -6.59
CA PHE A 60 -7.64 13.58 -5.40
C PHE A 60 -8.20 14.96 -5.75
N SER A 61 -7.67 15.61 -6.78
CA SER A 61 -8.19 16.92 -7.22
C SER A 61 -9.60 16.86 -7.81
N LYS A 62 -10.00 15.71 -8.38
CA LYS A 62 -11.33 15.49 -8.95
C LYS A 62 -12.35 15.18 -7.87
N ASP A 63 -12.06 14.18 -7.04
CA ASP A 63 -12.93 13.73 -5.96
C ASP A 63 -12.10 13.06 -4.85
N PRO A 64 -11.76 13.79 -3.77
CA PRO A 64 -11.04 13.25 -2.63
C PRO A 64 -11.75 12.05 -1.98
N HIS A 65 -13.08 12.06 -1.92
CA HIS A 65 -13.83 10.98 -1.29
C HIS A 65 -13.70 9.69 -2.08
N ASN A 66 -13.90 9.78 -3.40
CA ASN A 66 -13.72 8.63 -4.28
C ASN A 66 -12.27 8.14 -4.28
N PHE A 67 -11.29 9.04 -4.30
CA PHE A 67 -9.87 8.69 -4.19
C PHE A 67 -9.58 7.82 -2.95
N PHE A 68 -10.09 8.22 -1.78
CA PHE A 68 -9.92 7.43 -0.56
C PHE A 68 -10.69 6.10 -0.61
N ASN A 69 -11.90 6.08 -1.17
CA ASN A 69 -12.71 4.86 -1.28
C ASN A 69 -12.01 3.81 -2.14
N VAL A 70 -11.43 4.19 -3.27
CA VAL A 70 -10.68 3.28 -4.15
C VAL A 70 -9.51 2.64 -3.39
N ILE A 71 -8.71 3.44 -2.66
CA ILE A 71 -7.59 2.92 -1.85
C ILE A 71 -8.08 1.95 -0.78
N LEU A 72 -9.20 2.26 -0.12
CA LEU A 72 -9.78 1.40 0.90
C LEU A 72 -10.28 0.08 0.32
N GLU A 73 -10.95 0.11 -0.84
CA GLU A 73 -11.45 -1.08 -1.53
C GLU A 73 -10.31 -2.00 -1.97
N GLU A 74 -9.25 -1.44 -2.57
CA GLU A 74 -8.04 -2.17 -2.94
C GLU A 74 -7.39 -2.83 -1.71
N TYR A 75 -7.30 -2.09 -0.61
CA TYR A 75 -6.74 -2.62 0.64
C TYR A 75 -7.59 -3.76 1.22
N GLU A 76 -8.91 -3.61 1.24
CA GLU A 76 -9.82 -4.66 1.71
C GLU A 76 -9.77 -5.91 0.81
N GLU A 77 -9.56 -5.75 -0.49
CA GLU A 77 -9.28 -6.90 -1.36
C GLU A 77 -8.01 -7.65 -0.98
N LEU A 78 -6.94 -6.94 -0.63
CA LEU A 78 -5.71 -7.56 -0.17
C LEU A 78 -5.91 -8.27 1.17
N LYS A 79 -6.61 -7.65 2.13
CA LYS A 79 -6.95 -8.29 3.41
C LYS A 79 -7.73 -9.60 3.23
N ARG A 80 -8.63 -9.67 2.24
CA ARG A 80 -9.38 -10.90 1.94
C ARG A 80 -8.52 -12.02 1.35
N LYS A 81 -7.43 -11.66 0.65
CA LYS A 81 -6.58 -12.60 -0.11
C LYS A 81 -5.32 -13.03 0.63
N TYR A 82 -4.84 -12.24 1.59
CA TYR A 82 -3.54 -12.41 2.25
C TYR A 82 -3.68 -12.43 3.77
N ASP A 83 -2.86 -13.25 4.45
CA ASP A 83 -2.86 -13.39 5.91
C ASP A 83 -2.31 -12.14 6.60
N PHE A 84 -1.44 -11.40 5.90
CA PHE A 84 -0.82 -10.18 6.40
C PHE A 84 -0.57 -9.21 5.23
N VAL A 85 -0.94 -7.95 5.43
CA VAL A 85 -0.70 -6.88 4.45
C VAL A 85 0.21 -5.83 5.09
N LEU A 86 1.45 -5.72 4.60
CA LEU A 86 2.34 -4.64 4.99
C LEU A 86 1.98 -3.37 4.21
N VAL A 87 1.39 -2.39 4.89
CA VAL A 87 1.14 -1.08 4.30
C VAL A 87 2.38 -0.20 4.44
N ASN A 88 2.96 0.18 3.31
CA ASN A 88 4.07 1.12 3.23
C ASN A 88 3.55 2.45 2.69
N SER A 89 3.02 3.28 3.59
CA SER A 89 2.32 4.52 3.26
C SER A 89 3.24 5.60 2.70
N PHE A 90 2.64 6.58 2.03
CA PHE A 90 3.31 7.75 1.50
C PHE A 90 3.63 8.72 2.64
N CYS A 91 4.91 9.02 2.85
CA CYS A 91 5.38 9.75 4.03
C CYS A 91 5.35 11.28 3.90
N GLU A 92 4.86 11.82 2.78
CA GLU A 92 4.82 13.27 2.58
C GLU A 92 3.63 13.88 3.33
N PHE A 93 3.90 14.40 4.53
CA PHE A 93 2.90 15.10 5.34
C PHE A 93 2.44 16.40 4.65
N GLY A 94 1.13 16.66 4.68
CA GLY A 94 0.52 17.86 4.11
C GLY A 94 0.19 17.77 2.61
N ILE A 95 0.46 16.63 1.98
CA ILE A 95 0.09 16.34 0.58
C ILE A 95 -0.92 15.20 0.58
N LEU A 96 -2.00 15.33 -0.22
CA LEU A 96 -3.07 14.33 -0.39
C LEU A 96 -3.80 13.93 0.91
N ASP A 97 -3.74 14.77 1.96
CA ASP A 97 -4.14 14.42 3.33
C ASP A 97 -3.64 13.02 3.74
N GLY A 98 -2.37 12.68 3.42
CA GLY A 98 -1.81 11.33 3.62
C GLY A 98 -1.87 10.83 5.07
N PHE A 99 -1.95 11.74 6.04
CA PHE A 99 -2.23 11.40 7.44
C PHE A 99 -3.67 10.92 7.65
N ASP A 100 -4.66 11.60 7.07
CA ASP A 100 -6.06 11.17 7.11
C ASP A 100 -6.26 9.84 6.38
N LEU A 101 -5.52 9.59 5.30
CA LEU A 101 -5.50 8.28 4.65
C LEU A 101 -5.06 7.19 5.62
N SER A 102 -3.95 7.42 6.30
CA SER A 102 -3.38 6.47 7.27
C SER A 102 -4.36 6.24 8.44
N ILE A 103 -5.05 7.30 8.91
CA ILE A 103 -6.11 7.18 9.92
C ILE A 103 -7.31 6.40 9.40
N LYS A 104 -7.77 6.65 8.17
CA LYS A 104 -8.92 5.94 7.57
C LYS A 104 -8.62 4.46 7.40
N LEU A 105 -7.43 4.10 6.92
CA LEU A 105 -6.98 2.71 6.87
C LEU A 105 -6.96 2.08 8.27
N ALA A 106 -6.37 2.78 9.26
CA ALA A 106 -6.28 2.28 10.62
C ALA A 106 -7.65 2.11 11.31
N LYS A 107 -8.63 2.99 11.05
CA LYS A 107 -9.98 2.87 11.60
C LYS A 107 -10.70 1.62 11.07
N ASN A 108 -10.51 1.29 9.79
CA ASN A 108 -11.08 0.09 9.16
C ASN A 108 -10.36 -1.23 9.57
N LEU A 109 -9.31 -1.17 10.40
CA LEU A 109 -8.67 -2.35 10.97
C LEU A 109 -9.35 -2.87 12.24
N ASN A 110 -10.15 -2.04 12.94
CA ASN A 110 -10.76 -2.37 14.24
C ASN A 110 -12.23 -2.80 14.16
N THR A 111 -12.71 -3.14 12.97
CA THR A 111 -14.05 -3.69 12.69
C THR A 111 -13.90 -4.99 11.92
#